data_AF-A0A8D2N8U8-F1
#
_entry.id   AF-A0A8D2N8U8-F1
#
_cell.length_a   1.000
_cell.length_b   1.000
_cell.length_c   1.000
_cell.angle_alpha   90.00
_cell.angle_beta   90.00
_cell.angle_gamma   90.00
#
_symmetry.space_group_name_H-M   'P 1'
#
loop_
_entity.id
_entity.type
_entity.pdbx_description
1 polymer ?
#
loop_
_entity_poly.entity_id
_entity_poly.type
_entity_poly.pdbx_seq_one_letter_code
_entity_poly.pdbx_strand_id
1 'polypeptide(L)'
;MESLCAANSTFAVDLLRKLCEKKSGQNVFFSPFSISSALSMVLLGSRGGTEAQIRKVGQNKVTGLHLVGSFEKEMCSFIESSQKSYHAGLEEMDFLHAWEDSRKQINVWVEKRTEGKIQNLLAEGILDSLTKLVLVNAIYFKGNWKEQFNKQSTREWPFHINKETKPVQMMFKEATFNMTYIGDLQTKILELPYVGNELSMIILLPDAIQDGSTGLERVSS
;
A
#
# COMPACT_ATOMS: atom_id res chain seq x y z
N MET A 1 12.70 3.18 -15.45
CA MET A 1 12.40 2.13 -14.43
C MET A 1 12.89 2.53 -13.03
N GLU A 2 14.18 2.84 -12.82
CA GLU A 2 14.68 3.35 -11.51
C GLU A 2 13.97 4.65 -11.05
N SER A 3 13.68 5.56 -11.98
CA SER A 3 12.91 6.80 -11.75
C SER A 3 11.52 6.55 -11.16
N LEU A 4 10.81 5.54 -11.67
CA LEU A 4 9.43 5.24 -11.28
C LEU A 4 9.37 4.54 -9.92
N CYS A 5 10.29 3.61 -9.65
CA CYS A 5 10.41 2.99 -8.33
C CYS A 5 10.74 4.04 -7.26
N ALA A 6 11.67 4.95 -7.53
CA ALA A 6 12.01 6.03 -6.62
C ALA A 6 10.82 6.98 -6.36
N ALA A 7 10.06 7.33 -7.40
CA ALA A 7 8.87 8.16 -7.27
C ALA A 7 7.78 7.46 -6.43
N ASN A 8 7.51 6.18 -6.69
CA ASN A 8 6.51 5.42 -5.95
C ASN A 8 6.92 5.18 -4.48
N SER A 9 8.21 4.97 -4.21
CA SER A 9 8.75 4.89 -2.84
C SER A 9 8.62 6.23 -2.11
N THR A 10 8.90 7.36 -2.78
CA THR A 10 8.74 8.69 -2.18
C THR A 10 7.28 8.97 -1.85
N PHE A 11 6.38 8.68 -2.79
CA PHE A 11 4.93 8.75 -2.58
C PHE A 11 4.48 7.86 -1.41
N ALA A 12 5.00 6.63 -1.32
CA ALA A 12 4.71 5.71 -0.22
C ALA A 12 5.06 6.32 1.14
N VAL A 13 6.27 6.86 1.28
CA VAL A 13 6.74 7.46 2.54
C VAL A 13 5.92 8.69 2.90
N ASP A 14 5.65 9.58 1.94
CA ASP A 14 4.83 10.77 2.17
C ASP A 14 3.39 10.42 2.59
N LEU A 15 2.78 9.42 1.94
CA LEU A 15 1.45 8.94 2.30
C LEU A 15 1.45 8.26 3.68
N LEU A 16 2.46 7.43 3.98
CA LEU A 16 2.62 6.80 5.29
C LEU A 16 2.68 7.87 6.39
N ARG A 17 3.48 8.92 6.21
CA ARG A 17 3.57 10.03 7.16
C ARG A 17 2.20 10.65 7.43
N LYS A 18 1.42 10.92 6.37
CA LYS A 18 0.06 11.48 6.50
C LYS A 18 -0.95 10.55 7.13
N LEU A 19 -0.82 9.24 6.94
CA LEU A 19 -1.68 8.26 7.59
C LEU A 19 -1.34 8.13 9.09
N CYS A 20 -0.05 8.12 9.43
CA CYS A 20 0.42 8.08 10.82
C CYS A 20 0.01 9.33 11.61
N GLU A 21 0.04 10.53 11.00
CA GLU A 21 -0.48 11.77 11.61
C GLU A 21 -1.96 11.66 12.05
N LYS A 22 -2.77 10.90 11.31
CA LYS A 22 -4.22 10.77 11.55
C LYS A 22 -4.61 9.57 12.41
N LYS A 23 -3.77 8.53 12.45
CA LYS A 23 -4.08 7.23 13.07
C LYS A 23 -3.03 6.83 14.12
N SER A 24 -2.84 7.69 15.12
CA SER A 24 -1.92 7.39 16.22
C SER A 24 -2.32 6.11 16.95
N GLY A 25 -1.35 5.24 17.20
CA GLY A 25 -1.54 3.98 17.93
C GLY A 25 -2.26 2.85 17.19
N GLN A 26 -2.51 2.99 15.87
CA GLN A 26 -3.15 1.96 15.06
C GLN A 26 -2.19 1.38 14.02
N ASN A 27 -2.40 0.12 13.65
CA ASN A 27 -1.68 -0.50 12.54
C ASN A 27 -2.05 0.18 11.22
N VAL A 28 -1.03 0.52 10.41
CA VAL A 28 -1.20 1.10 9.07
C VAL A 28 -0.70 0.11 8.04
N PHE A 29 -1.56 -0.23 7.08
CA PHE A 29 -1.22 -1.08 5.94
C PHE A 29 -1.92 -0.54 4.68
N PHE A 30 -1.16 -0.36 3.60
CA PHE A 30 -1.66 0.11 2.32
C PHE A 30 -0.73 -0.30 1.18
N SER A 31 -1.20 -0.22 -0.06
CA SER A 31 -0.38 -0.45 -1.25
C SER A 31 -0.14 0.87 -2.00
N PRO A 32 1.06 1.48 -1.89
CA PRO A 32 1.37 2.72 -2.59
C PRO A 32 1.23 2.59 -4.11
N PHE A 33 1.70 1.46 -4.65
CA PHE A 33 1.61 1.14 -6.08
C PHE A 33 0.16 1.13 -6.56
N SER A 34 -0.74 0.52 -5.78
CA SER A 34 -2.14 0.44 -6.16
C SER A 34 -2.77 1.83 -6.18
N ILE A 35 -2.53 2.63 -5.14
CA ILE A 35 -3.08 3.98 -5.03
C ILE A 35 -2.52 4.90 -6.14
N SER A 36 -1.22 4.84 -6.42
CA SER A 36 -0.60 5.63 -7.50
C SER A 36 -1.14 5.24 -8.87
N SER A 37 -1.43 3.95 -9.09
CA SER A 37 -2.10 3.48 -10.32
C SER A 37 -3.51 4.04 -10.47
N ALA A 38 -4.30 4.01 -9.39
CA ALA A 38 -5.65 4.54 -9.39
C ALA A 38 -5.67 6.05 -9.67
N LEU A 39 -4.78 6.81 -9.04
CA LEU A 39 -4.61 8.25 -9.31
C LEU A 39 -4.16 8.53 -10.75
N SER A 40 -3.31 7.67 -11.32
CA SER A 40 -2.85 7.81 -12.71
C SER A 40 -3.99 7.61 -13.71
N MET A 41 -4.92 6.68 -13.45
CA MET A 41 -6.13 6.52 -14.26
C MET A 41 -7.02 7.78 -14.21
N VAL A 42 -7.20 8.36 -13.03
CA VAL A 42 -7.95 9.63 -12.89
C VAL A 42 -7.25 10.78 -13.61
N LEU A 43 -5.91 10.82 -13.53
CA LEU A 43 -5.11 11.85 -14.18
C LEU A 43 -5.35 11.91 -15.69
N LEU A 44 -5.42 10.75 -16.38
CA LEU A 44 -5.66 10.67 -17.82
C LEU A 44 -6.99 11.31 -18.24
N GLY A 45 -8.01 11.20 -17.40
CA GLY A 45 -9.33 11.81 -17.62
C GLY A 45 -9.46 13.26 -17.15
N SER A 46 -8.45 13.78 -16.44
CA SER A 46 -8.46 15.14 -15.88
C SER A 46 -7.78 16.16 -16.80
N ARG A 47 -8.16 17.44 -16.71
CA ARG A 47 -7.52 18.56 -17.42
C ARG A 47 -7.43 19.79 -16.51
N GLY A 48 -6.58 20.75 -16.88
CA GLY A 48 -6.50 22.06 -16.22
C GLY A 48 -6.04 21.96 -14.76
N GLY A 49 -6.73 22.67 -13.86
CA GLY A 49 -6.35 22.72 -12.44
C GLY A 49 -6.36 21.36 -11.73
N THR A 50 -7.32 20.48 -12.08
CA THR A 50 -7.42 19.12 -11.53
C THR A 50 -6.20 18.28 -11.91
N GLU A 51 -5.81 18.32 -13.18
CA GLU A 51 -4.64 17.63 -13.69
C GLU A 51 -3.36 18.11 -12.98
N ALA A 52 -3.20 19.42 -12.84
CA ALA A 52 -2.04 20.01 -12.18
C ALA A 52 -1.92 19.57 -10.70
N GLN A 53 -3.03 19.50 -9.97
CA GLN A 53 -3.03 19.05 -8.57
C GLN A 53 -2.68 17.57 -8.45
N ILE A 54 -3.25 16.69 -9.29
CA ILE A 54 -2.95 15.25 -9.25
C ILE A 54 -1.49 14.99 -9.62
N ARG A 55 -0.95 15.66 -10.65
CA ARG A 55 0.47 15.56 -11.02
C ARG A 55 1.38 15.97 -9.88
N LYS A 56 1.06 17.07 -9.18
CA LYS A 56 1.86 17.55 -8.05
C LYS A 56 1.96 16.50 -6.93
N VAL A 57 0.86 15.83 -6.59
CA VAL A 57 0.86 14.78 -5.55
C VAL A 57 1.67 13.56 -5.98
N GLY A 58 1.57 13.15 -7.24
CA GLY A 58 2.35 12.03 -7.78
C GLY A 58 3.85 12.32 -7.97
N GLN A 59 4.25 13.59 -7.98
CA GLN A 59 5.63 14.04 -8.23
C GLN A 59 6.33 14.60 -6.98
N ASN A 60 5.74 14.50 -5.79
CA ASN A 60 6.26 15.20 -4.63
C ASN A 60 7.71 14.77 -4.29
N LYS A 61 8.61 15.75 -4.45
CA LYS A 61 10.01 15.84 -3.97
C LYS A 61 11.12 15.04 -4.68
N VAL A 62 11.21 15.15 -6.01
CA VAL A 62 12.55 15.26 -6.65
C VAL A 62 12.74 16.71 -7.07
N THR A 63 13.29 17.52 -6.18
CA THR A 63 13.76 18.87 -6.51
C THR A 63 14.90 18.75 -7.50
N GLY A 64 14.60 19.00 -8.77
CA GLY A 64 15.58 19.02 -9.86
C GLY A 64 15.45 17.89 -10.87
N LEU A 65 14.29 17.73 -11.50
CA LEU A 65 14.21 16.96 -12.74
C LEU A 65 13.29 17.65 -13.74
N HIS A 66 13.90 18.45 -14.62
CA HIS A 66 13.26 19.00 -15.80
C HIS A 66 13.09 17.83 -16.81
N LEU A 67 11.96 17.12 -16.75
CA LEU A 67 11.60 16.10 -17.73
C LEU A 67 10.14 16.28 -18.14
N VAL A 68 9.92 17.25 -19.02
CA VAL A 68 8.68 17.36 -19.80
C VAL A 68 8.79 16.33 -20.93
N GLY A 69 8.47 15.06 -20.68
CA GLY A 69 8.40 14.04 -21.73
C GLY A 69 8.54 12.57 -21.30
N SER A 70 9.21 12.27 -20.18
CA SER A 70 9.51 10.87 -19.82
C SER A 70 8.44 10.22 -18.93
N PHE A 71 7.74 11.00 -18.10
CA PHE A 71 6.79 10.45 -17.13
C PHE A 71 5.49 9.96 -17.79
N GLU A 72 5.01 10.61 -18.84
CA GLU A 72 3.77 10.20 -19.52
C GLU A 72 3.91 8.85 -20.23
N LYS A 73 5.05 8.61 -20.88
CA LYS A 73 5.30 7.36 -21.60
C LYS A 73 5.53 6.18 -20.64
N GLU A 74 6.30 6.39 -19.56
CA GLU A 74 6.48 5.38 -18.52
C GLU A 74 5.15 5.08 -17.80
N MET A 75 4.34 6.11 -17.53
CA MET A 75 3.01 5.96 -16.94
C MET A 75 2.03 5.22 -17.86
N CYS A 76 2.04 5.46 -19.18
CA CYS A 76 1.22 4.69 -20.12
C CYS A 76 1.63 3.21 -20.12
N SER A 77 2.93 2.91 -20.20
CA SER A 77 3.40 1.52 -20.13
C SER A 77 3.11 0.86 -18.77
N PHE A 78 3.13 1.65 -17.69
CA PHE A 78 2.76 1.23 -16.35
C PHE A 78 1.26 0.97 -16.22
N ILE A 79 0.42 1.85 -16.75
CA ILE A 79 -1.04 1.69 -16.77
C ILE A 79 -1.40 0.47 -17.61
N GLU A 80 -0.82 0.30 -18.79
CA GLU A 80 -1.03 -0.88 -19.63
C GLU A 80 -0.59 -2.18 -18.92
N SER A 81 0.57 -2.15 -18.23
CA SER A 81 1.03 -3.28 -17.42
C SER A 81 0.07 -3.53 -16.25
N SER A 82 -0.40 -2.46 -15.59
CA SER A 82 -1.33 -2.57 -14.48
C SER A 82 -2.73 -3.01 -14.94
N GLN A 83 -3.18 -2.62 -16.12
CA GLN A 83 -4.45 -3.07 -16.69
C GLN A 83 -4.36 -4.55 -17.06
N LYS A 84 -3.23 -4.99 -17.62
CA LYS A 84 -2.96 -6.40 -17.91
C LYS A 84 -2.84 -7.27 -16.65
N SER A 85 -2.21 -6.78 -15.59
CA SER A 85 -1.98 -7.54 -14.35
C SER A 85 -3.11 -7.41 -13.31
N TYR A 86 -3.81 -6.28 -13.24
CA TYR A 86 -4.85 -5.99 -12.23
C TYR A 86 -6.28 -6.01 -12.80
N HIS A 87 -6.45 -6.30 -14.09
CA HIS A 87 -7.76 -6.33 -14.77
C HIS A 87 -8.61 -5.09 -14.47
N ALA A 88 -7.99 -3.91 -14.46
CA ALA A 88 -8.70 -2.65 -14.26
C ALA A 88 -9.71 -2.46 -15.41
N GLY A 89 -11.00 -2.53 -15.08
CA GLY A 89 -12.11 -2.34 -16.00
C GLY A 89 -12.87 -1.06 -15.65
N LEU A 90 -13.40 -0.40 -16.68
CA LEU A 90 -14.41 0.65 -16.51
C LEU A 90 -15.79 -0.03 -16.65
N GLU A 91 -16.61 0.10 -15.62
CA GLU A 91 -17.97 -0.44 -15.62
C GLU A 91 -18.97 0.70 -15.42
N GLU A 92 -19.97 0.78 -16.29
CA GLU A 92 -21.02 1.78 -16.20
C GLU A 92 -22.06 1.34 -15.17
N MET A 93 -22.43 2.25 -14.27
CA MET A 93 -23.29 1.98 -13.12
C MET A 93 -24.37 3.06 -13.03
N ASP A 94 -25.61 2.67 -12.77
CA ASP A 94 -26.71 3.62 -12.56
C ASP A 94 -26.79 4.06 -11.10
N PHE A 95 -25.97 5.05 -10.75
CA PHE A 95 -26.06 5.68 -9.43
C PHE A 95 -27.31 6.55 -9.29
N LEU A 96 -27.86 7.11 -10.38
CA LEU A 96 -28.96 8.07 -10.28
C LEU A 96 -30.25 7.40 -9.77
N HIS A 97 -30.54 6.20 -10.26
CA HIS A 97 -31.76 5.47 -9.91
C HIS A 97 -31.52 4.20 -9.10
N ALA A 98 -30.30 3.62 -9.14
CA ALA A 98 -30.01 2.30 -8.60
C ALA A 98 -28.69 2.22 -7.79
N TRP A 99 -28.31 3.29 -7.06
CA TRP A 99 -27.02 3.36 -6.35
C TRP A 99 -26.79 2.22 -5.35
N GLU A 100 -27.83 1.72 -4.68
CA GLU A 100 -27.69 0.59 -3.75
C GLU A 100 -27.38 -0.73 -4.47
N ASP A 101 -27.95 -0.94 -5.66
CA ASP A 101 -27.63 -2.12 -6.47
C ASP A 101 -26.23 -2.00 -7.06
N SER A 102 -25.83 -0.81 -7.53
CA SER A 102 -24.44 -0.54 -7.93
C SER A 102 -23.45 -0.75 -6.77
N ARG A 103 -23.79 -0.32 -5.54
CA ARG A 103 -22.97 -0.57 -4.34
C ARG A 103 -22.76 -2.06 -4.09
N LYS A 104 -23.83 -2.86 -4.17
CA LYS A 104 -23.77 -4.32 -3.99
C LYS A 104 -22.92 -4.97 -5.09
N GLN A 105 -23.10 -4.55 -6.34
CA GLN A 105 -22.31 -5.06 -7.47
C GLN A 105 -20.82 -4.78 -7.27
N ILE A 106 -20.45 -3.57 -6.85
CA ILE A 106 -19.07 -3.21 -6.51
C ILE A 106 -18.53 -4.13 -5.40
N ASN A 107 -19.27 -4.34 -4.32
CA ASN A 107 -18.84 -5.20 -3.22
C ASN A 107 -18.64 -6.66 -3.66
N VAL A 108 -19.55 -7.22 -4.47
CA VAL A 108 -19.42 -8.58 -5.03
C VAL A 108 -18.19 -8.68 -5.93
N TRP A 109 -17.94 -7.66 -6.76
CA TRP A 109 -16.76 -7.62 -7.61
C TRP A 109 -15.46 -7.61 -6.78
N VAL A 110 -15.39 -6.77 -5.74
CA VAL A 110 -14.23 -6.69 -4.83
C VAL A 110 -14.01 -8.02 -4.10
N GLU A 111 -15.08 -8.61 -3.58
CA GLU A 111 -15.02 -9.88 -2.87
C GLU A 111 -14.46 -10.99 -3.77
N LYS A 112 -14.97 -11.09 -5.01
CA LYS A 112 -14.49 -12.06 -5.99
C LYS A 112 -13.01 -11.85 -6.34
N ARG A 113 -12.57 -10.60 -6.51
CA ARG A 113 -11.17 -10.25 -6.84
C ARG A 113 -10.21 -10.45 -5.68
N THR A 114 -10.70 -10.50 -4.46
CA THR A 114 -9.88 -10.66 -3.24
C THR A 114 -10.03 -12.04 -2.62
N GLU A 115 -10.52 -13.03 -3.37
CA GLU A 115 -10.76 -14.41 -2.89
C GLU A 115 -11.61 -14.45 -1.59
N GLY A 116 -12.61 -13.57 -1.49
CA GLY A 116 -13.48 -13.47 -0.32
C GLY A 116 -12.87 -12.75 0.88
N LYS A 117 -11.67 -12.17 0.77
CA LYS A 117 -10.96 -11.54 1.90
C LYS A 117 -11.44 -10.13 2.22
N ILE A 118 -11.91 -9.40 1.22
CA ILE A 118 -12.47 -8.06 1.40
C ILE A 118 -13.96 -8.13 1.05
N GLN A 119 -14.79 -8.11 2.08
CA GLN A 119 -16.24 -8.13 1.98
C GLN A 119 -16.80 -6.77 2.38
N ASN A 120 -17.92 -6.37 1.76
CA ASN A 120 -18.63 -5.14 2.10
C ASN A 120 -17.73 -3.90 2.16
N LEU A 121 -16.85 -3.74 1.17
CA LEU A 121 -15.93 -2.60 1.09
C LEU A 121 -16.66 -1.25 1.22
N LEU A 122 -17.80 -1.13 0.54
CA LEU A 122 -18.71 0.01 0.61
C LEU A 122 -19.88 -0.33 1.54
N ALA A 123 -19.90 0.32 2.71
CA ALA A 123 -21.00 0.24 3.65
C ALA A 123 -22.28 0.89 3.09
N GLU A 124 -23.43 0.51 3.65
CA GLU A 124 -24.72 1.11 3.33
C GLU A 124 -24.70 2.63 3.56
N GLY A 125 -25.36 3.39 2.68
CA GLY A 125 -25.42 4.86 2.77
C GLY A 125 -24.16 5.60 2.31
N ILE A 126 -23.11 4.90 1.86
CA ILE A 126 -21.90 5.55 1.30
C ILE A 126 -22.15 6.08 -0.13
N LEU A 127 -23.02 5.42 -0.89
CA LEU A 127 -23.42 5.86 -2.23
C LEU A 127 -24.83 6.43 -2.20
N ASP A 128 -25.10 7.35 -3.11
CA ASP A 128 -26.39 8.02 -3.30
C ASP A 128 -26.63 8.40 -4.76
N SER A 129 -27.76 9.05 -5.05
CA SER A 129 -28.11 9.50 -6.40
C SER A 129 -27.24 10.64 -6.95
N LEU A 130 -26.48 11.31 -6.08
CA LEU A 130 -25.52 12.35 -6.47
C LEU A 130 -24.16 11.77 -6.86
N THR A 131 -23.89 10.51 -6.51
CA THR A 131 -22.66 9.80 -6.87
C THR A 131 -22.50 9.75 -8.39
N LYS A 132 -21.35 10.21 -8.90
CA LYS A 132 -21.03 10.24 -10.34
C LYS A 132 -19.95 9.25 -10.76
N LEU A 133 -19.03 8.94 -9.84
CA LEU A 133 -17.90 8.07 -10.11
C LEU A 133 -17.45 7.44 -8.79
N VAL A 134 -17.15 6.15 -8.83
CA VAL A 134 -16.51 5.42 -7.72
C VAL A 134 -15.23 4.81 -8.24
N LEU A 135 -14.11 5.15 -7.61
CA LEU A 135 -12.81 4.54 -7.89
C LEU A 135 -12.51 3.49 -6.84
N VAL A 136 -12.49 2.22 -7.26
CA VAL A 136 -12.28 1.09 -6.36
C VAL A 136 -10.88 0.54 -6.56
N ASN A 137 -10.15 0.42 -5.46
CA ASN A 137 -8.86 -0.24 -5.43
C ASN A 137 -8.84 -1.26 -4.30
N ALA A 138 -8.78 -2.54 -4.67
CA ALA A 138 -8.68 -3.64 -3.74
C ALA A 138 -7.53 -4.55 -4.15
N ILE A 139 -6.58 -4.75 -3.23
CA ILE A 139 -5.43 -5.61 -3.45
C ILE A 139 -5.33 -6.60 -2.29
N TYR A 140 -5.06 -7.86 -2.65
CA TYR A 140 -4.76 -8.94 -1.73
C TYR A 140 -3.41 -9.54 -2.12
N PHE A 141 -2.54 -9.74 -1.13
CA PHE A 141 -1.24 -10.33 -1.34
C PHE A 141 -1.09 -11.59 -0.48
N LYS A 142 -0.77 -12.70 -1.15
CA LYS A 142 -0.44 -13.98 -0.52
C LYS A 142 0.83 -14.54 -1.17
N GLY A 143 1.95 -14.28 -0.53
CA GLY A 143 3.25 -14.84 -0.94
C GLY A 143 3.66 -16.02 -0.05
N ASN A 144 4.33 -16.99 -0.65
CA ASN A 144 5.05 -18.03 0.09
C ASN A 144 6.48 -17.58 0.33
N TRP A 145 6.97 -17.64 1.58
CA TRP A 145 8.38 -17.42 1.87
C TRP A 145 9.25 -18.37 1.04
N LYS A 146 10.37 -17.88 0.51
CA LYS A 146 11.40 -18.73 -0.11
C LYS A 146 11.83 -19.83 0.86
N GLU A 147 11.94 -19.44 2.11
CA GLU A 147 12.40 -20.25 3.22
C GLU A 147 11.35 -20.23 4.34
N GLN A 148 10.39 -21.17 4.28
CA GLN A 148 9.24 -21.18 5.18
C GLN A 148 9.61 -21.45 6.65
N PHE A 149 8.82 -20.86 7.55
CA PHE A 149 8.88 -21.14 8.98
C PHE A 149 8.29 -22.53 9.28
N ASN A 150 8.93 -23.28 10.18
CA ASN A 150 8.34 -24.51 10.68
C ASN A 150 7.16 -24.17 11.60
N LYS A 151 5.96 -24.63 11.25
CA LYS A 151 4.73 -24.40 12.04
C LYS A 151 4.85 -24.92 13.48
N GLN A 152 5.62 -25.97 13.73
CA GLN A 152 5.85 -26.54 15.07
C GLN A 152 6.73 -25.64 15.94
N SER A 153 7.50 -24.73 15.33
CA SER A 153 8.34 -23.76 16.05
C SER A 153 7.57 -22.47 16.38
N THR A 154 6.34 -22.32 15.88
CA THR A 154 5.47 -21.18 16.23
C THR A 154 4.87 -21.40 17.61
N ARG A 155 5.04 -20.42 18.51
CA ARG A 155 4.53 -20.47 19.88
C ARG A 155 3.97 -19.13 20.31
N GLU A 156 3.11 -19.15 21.32
CA GLU A 156 2.66 -17.91 21.96
C GLU A 156 3.86 -17.19 22.60
N TRP A 157 3.97 -15.89 22.37
CA TRP A 157 5.04 -15.06 22.90
C TRP A 157 4.55 -13.65 23.22
N PRO A 158 5.07 -12.97 24.25
CA PRO A 158 4.73 -11.58 24.54
C PRO A 158 5.21 -10.63 23.42
N PHE A 159 4.28 -9.85 22.85
CA PHE A 159 4.55 -8.72 21.97
C PHE A 159 4.34 -7.40 22.72
N HIS A 160 5.38 -6.58 22.77
CA HIS A 160 5.38 -5.31 23.47
C HIS A 160 4.87 -4.21 22.53
N ILE A 161 3.73 -3.60 22.84
CA ILE A 161 3.15 -2.53 22.03
C ILE A 161 3.66 -1.17 22.52
N ASN A 162 3.67 -0.99 23.85
CA ASN A 162 4.21 0.15 24.61
C ASN A 162 4.39 -0.33 26.07
N LYS A 163 3.65 0.26 27.02
CA LYS A 163 3.52 -0.25 28.41
C LYS A 163 2.68 -1.52 28.51
N GLU A 164 1.98 -1.86 27.43
CA GLU A 164 1.17 -3.07 27.33
C GLU A 164 1.88 -4.16 26.54
N THR A 165 1.67 -5.39 27.00
CA THR A 165 2.11 -6.61 26.34
C THR A 165 0.89 -7.44 25.96
N LYS A 166 0.87 -7.98 24.74
CA LYS A 166 -0.17 -8.91 24.29
C LYS A 166 0.46 -10.21 23.79
N PRO A 167 -0.12 -11.38 24.09
CA PRO A 167 0.35 -12.63 23.51
C PRO A 167 0.09 -12.64 22.00
N VAL A 168 1.06 -13.10 21.23
CA VAL A 168 0.94 -13.32 19.78
C VAL A 168 1.54 -14.67 19.40
N GLN A 169 1.07 -15.26 18.30
CA GLN A 169 1.71 -16.43 17.69
C GLN A 169 3.01 -16.02 17.00
N MET A 170 4.13 -16.13 17.71
CA MET A 170 5.45 -15.76 17.21
C MET A 170 6.05 -16.91 16.41
N MET A 171 6.31 -16.66 15.13
CA MET A 171 7.05 -17.58 14.27
C MET A 171 8.54 -17.54 14.64
N PHE A 172 9.23 -18.68 14.57
CA PHE A 172 10.66 -18.76 14.87
C PHE A 172 11.40 -19.62 13.86
N LYS A 173 12.59 -19.18 13.47
CA LYS A 173 13.52 -19.91 12.62
C LYS A 173 14.92 -19.34 12.79
N GLU A 174 15.93 -20.20 12.68
CA GLU A 174 17.34 -19.85 12.56
C GLU A 174 17.83 -20.20 11.15
N ALA A 175 18.35 -19.20 10.42
CA ALA A 175 18.90 -19.36 9.08
C ALA A 175 19.73 -18.12 8.70
N THR A 176 20.39 -18.17 7.54
CA THR A 176 21.13 -17.04 6.99
C THR A 176 20.19 -16.12 6.22
N PHE A 177 20.14 -14.84 6.58
CA PHE A 177 19.36 -13.82 5.91
C PHE A 177 20.21 -12.57 5.65
N ASN A 178 19.82 -11.78 4.65
CA ASN A 178 20.37 -10.44 4.47
C ASN A 178 19.86 -9.56 5.63
N MET A 179 20.80 -9.01 6.39
CA MET A 179 20.50 -8.16 7.53
C MET A 179 21.55 -7.05 7.63
N THR A 180 21.11 -5.86 8.04
CA THR A 180 22.01 -4.75 8.34
C THR A 180 21.52 -3.98 9.58
N TYR A 181 22.34 -3.06 10.07
CA TYR A 181 22.03 -2.17 11.18
C TYR A 181 22.40 -0.74 10.82
N ILE A 182 21.47 0.18 11.02
CA ILE A 182 21.70 1.61 10.81
C ILE A 182 21.91 2.26 12.18
N GLY A 183 23.17 2.56 12.50
CA GLY A 183 23.57 3.11 13.81
C GLY A 183 22.89 4.44 14.14
N ASP A 184 22.82 5.36 13.19
CA ASP A 184 22.21 6.69 13.38
C ASP A 184 20.72 6.62 13.74
N LEU A 185 20.04 5.58 13.23
CA LEU A 185 18.62 5.32 13.46
C LEU A 185 18.37 4.27 14.55
N GLN A 186 19.43 3.65 15.09
CA GLN A 186 19.35 2.54 16.04
C GLN A 186 18.34 1.46 15.62
N THR A 187 18.41 1.07 14.35
CA THR A 187 17.40 0.21 13.71
C THR A 187 18.05 -0.96 12.98
N LYS A 188 17.56 -2.15 13.26
CA LYS A 188 17.90 -3.39 12.53
C LYS A 188 16.99 -3.54 11.31
N ILE A 189 17.57 -3.95 10.20
CA ILE A 189 16.85 -4.20 8.96
C ILE A 189 17.07 -5.65 8.56
N LEU A 190 15.98 -6.39 8.36
CA LEU A 190 15.98 -7.78 7.93
C LEU A 190 15.21 -7.92 6.61
N GLU A 191 15.78 -8.62 5.64
CA GLU A 191 15.11 -8.99 4.40
C GLU A 191 14.64 -10.46 4.45
N LEU A 192 13.35 -10.67 4.17
CA LEU A 192 12.74 -11.99 4.04
C LEU A 192 12.23 -12.20 2.60
N PRO A 193 12.92 -12.98 1.75
CA PRO A 193 12.52 -13.19 0.37
C PRO A 193 11.32 -14.14 0.23
N TYR A 194 10.46 -13.86 -0.75
CA TYR A 194 9.42 -14.78 -1.22
C TYR A 194 9.97 -15.74 -2.29
N VAL A 195 9.24 -16.83 -2.56
CA VAL A 195 9.54 -17.77 -3.65
C VAL A 195 9.71 -17.01 -4.97
N GLY A 196 10.74 -17.36 -5.75
CA GLY A 196 11.07 -16.70 -7.01
C GLY A 196 12.08 -15.55 -6.89
N ASN A 197 12.32 -15.02 -5.69
CA ASN A 197 13.20 -13.86 -5.43
C ASN A 197 12.79 -12.57 -6.18
N GLU A 198 11.55 -12.48 -6.66
CA GLU A 198 11.03 -11.27 -7.29
C GLU A 198 10.53 -10.23 -6.26
N LEU A 199 10.17 -10.71 -5.06
CA LEU A 199 9.66 -9.91 -3.95
C LEU A 199 10.32 -10.31 -2.64
N SER A 200 10.52 -9.32 -1.77
CA SER A 200 11.00 -9.49 -0.40
C SER A 200 10.18 -8.63 0.56
N MET A 201 10.00 -9.09 1.79
CA MET A 201 9.54 -8.26 2.91
C MET A 201 10.75 -7.68 3.63
N ILE A 202 10.77 -6.36 3.82
CA ILE A 202 11.79 -5.67 4.61
C ILE A 202 11.18 -5.34 5.97
N ILE A 203 11.80 -5.82 7.05
CA ILE A 203 11.41 -5.53 8.42
C ILE A 203 12.40 -4.53 9.00
N LEU A 204 11.90 -3.37 9.42
CA LEU A 204 12.67 -2.36 10.13
C LEU A 204 12.27 -2.43 11.61
N LEU A 205 13.21 -2.77 12.47
CA LEU A 205 13.00 -2.97 13.90
C LEU A 205 13.94 -2.06 14.71
N PRO A 206 13.42 -0.98 15.32
CA PRO A 206 14.19 -0.16 16.24
C PRO A 206 14.64 -0.93 17.48
N ASP A 207 15.77 -0.54 18.07
CA ASP A 207 16.30 -1.17 19.28
C ASP A 207 15.41 -0.96 20.51
N ALA A 208 14.68 0.16 20.55
CA ALA A 208 13.78 0.50 21.65
C ALA A 208 12.48 1.15 21.14
N ILE A 209 11.39 0.88 21.86
CA ILE A 209 10.10 1.55 21.72
C ILE A 209 10.11 2.73 22.72
N GLN A 210 9.76 3.94 22.29
CA GLN A 210 9.62 5.09 23.18
C GLN A 210 8.14 5.36 23.47
N ASP A 211 7.82 5.90 24.65
CA ASP A 211 6.44 6.22 25.01
C ASP A 211 5.80 7.16 23.96
N GLY A 212 4.79 6.66 23.24
CA GLY A 212 4.07 7.41 22.20
C GLY A 212 4.72 7.42 20.82
N SER A 213 5.83 6.71 20.62
CA SER A 213 6.52 6.61 19.32
C SER A 213 6.97 5.18 19.05
N THR A 214 6.80 4.73 17.81
CA THR A 214 7.30 3.41 17.36
C THR A 214 8.82 3.40 17.13
N GLY A 215 9.52 4.54 17.31
CA GLY A 215 10.93 4.71 16.95
C GLY A 215 11.19 4.86 15.44
N LEU A 216 10.23 4.46 14.60
CA LEU A 216 10.32 4.49 13.13
C LEU A 216 10.08 5.88 12.53
N GLU A 217 9.62 6.86 13.32
CA GLU A 217 9.42 8.24 12.86
C GLU A 217 10.73 8.85 12.32
N ARG A 218 11.87 8.46 12.89
CA ARG A 218 13.22 8.86 12.47
C ARG A 218 13.63 8.28 11.11
N VAL A 219 12.97 7.22 10.66
CA VAL A 219 13.16 6.65 9.31
C VAL A 219 12.39 7.47 8.27
N SER A 220 11.37 8.22 8.71
CA SER A 220 10.49 9.03 7.86
C SER A 220 10.80 10.52 7.87
N SER A 221 11.79 10.96 8.65
CA SER A 221 12.28 12.36 8.74
C SER A 221 13.34 12.64 7.68
#